data_AF-A0A645EEQ0-F1
#
_entry.id   AF-A0A645EEQ0-F1
#
_cell.length_a   1.000
_cell.length_b   1.000
_cell.length_c   1.000
_cell.angle_alpha   90.00
_cell.angle_beta   90.00
_cell.angle_gamma   90.00
#
_symmetry.space_group_name_H-M   'P 1'
#
loop_
_entity.id
_entity.type
_entity.pdbx_description
1 polymer ?
#
loop_
_entity_poly.entity_id
_entity_poly.type
_entity_poly.pdbx_seq_one_letter_code
_entity_poly.pdbx_strand_id
1 'polypeptide(L)' 'MDIPLRGISTDGYALYQTARTIATGKEYIHINEIADEQLIGNFAFRAIIHSILIARNGNHLIMRNESDF' A
#
# COMPACT_ATOMS: atom_id res chain seq x y z
N MET A 1 10.83 10.60 -10.49
CA MET A 1 10.02 11.82 -10.74
C MET A 1 9.23 12.06 -9.48
N ASP A 2 9.44 13.18 -8.79
CA ASP A 2 8.69 13.50 -7.58
C ASP A 2 7.42 14.25 -7.95
N ILE A 3 6.28 13.69 -7.55
CA ILE A 3 4.96 14.28 -7.77
C ILE A 3 4.67 15.19 -6.56
N PRO A 4 4.30 16.47 -6.78
CA PRO A 4 3.93 17.36 -5.69
C PRO A 4 2.63 16.88 -5.05
N LEU A 5 2.69 16.51 -3.76
CA LEU A 5 1.53 16.04 -2.97
C LEU A 5 0.89 17.13 -2.13
N ARG A 6 1.17 18.40 -2.44
CA ARG A 6 0.66 19.52 -1.65
C ARG A 6 -0.86 19.62 -1.84
N GLY A 7 -1.59 19.63 -0.73
CA GLY A 7 -3.06 19.75 -0.72
C GLY A 7 -3.81 18.43 -0.83
N ILE A 8 -3.14 17.28 -0.86
CA ILE A 8 -3.82 15.98 -0.80
C ILE A 8 -4.13 15.62 0.65
N SER A 9 -5.17 14.81 0.86
CA SER A 9 -5.48 14.29 2.19
C SER A 9 -4.38 13.35 2.69
N THR A 10 -4.27 13.21 4.01
CA THR A 10 -3.40 12.21 4.66
C THR A 10 -3.67 10.79 4.14
N ASP A 11 -4.93 10.44 3.89
CA ASP A 11 -5.32 9.20 3.22
C ASP A 11 -4.71 9.07 1.82
N GLY A 12 -4.84 10.12 0.99
CA GLY A 12 -4.26 10.12 -0.36
C GLY A 12 -2.74 10.02 -0.34
N TYR A 13 -2.09 10.66 0.64
CA TYR A 13 -0.66 10.58 0.85
C TYR A 13 -0.23 9.16 1.21
N ALA A 14 -0.90 8.53 2.18
CA ALA A 14 -0.57 7.18 2.60
C ALA A 14 -0.79 6.15 1.49
N LEU A 15 -1.88 6.27 0.73
CA LEU A 15 -2.15 5.42 -0.44
C LEU A 15 -1.06 5.57 -1.51
N TYR A 16 -0.68 6.81 -1.85
CA TYR A 16 0.34 7.07 -2.85
C TYR A 16 1.72 6.54 -2.44
N GLN A 17 2.15 6.81 -1.21
CA GLN A 17 3.46 6.36 -0.72
C GLN A 17 3.50 4.83 -0.55
N THR A 18 2.38 4.20 -0.15
CA THR A 18 2.26 2.73 -0.15
C THR A 18 2.39 2.16 -1.56
N ALA A 19 1.68 2.74 -2.54
CA ALA A 19 1.76 2.30 -3.93
C ALA A 19 3.18 2.42 -4.50
N ARG A 20 3.88 3.53 -4.21
CA ARG A 20 5.31 3.70 -4.56
C ARG A 20 6.21 2.68 -3.88
N THR A 21 5.94 2.38 -2.62
CA THR A 21 6.70 1.38 -1.86
C THR A 21 6.57 0.01 -2.50
N ILE A 22 5.35 -0.40 -2.85
CA ILE A 22 5.09 -1.66 -3.56
C ILE A 22 5.75 -1.65 -4.95
N ALA A 23 5.59 -0.58 -5.73
CA ALA A 23 6.05 -0.52 -7.12
C ALA A 23 7.57 -0.49 -7.27
N THR A 24 8.30 0.01 -6.27
CA THR A 24 9.76 0.21 -6.36
C THR A 24 10.56 -0.61 -5.36
N GLY A 25 9.92 -1.22 -4.36
CA GLY A 25 10.57 -1.95 -3.27
C GLY A 25 11.30 -1.07 -2.24
N LYS A 26 11.31 0.26 -2.41
CA LYS A 26 11.90 1.21 -1.45
C LYS A 26 10.81 1.75 -0.52
N GLU A 27 11.09 1.85 0.78
CA GLU A 27 10.16 2.43 1.76
C GLU A 27 9.96 3.95 1.52
N TYR A 28 8.71 4.39 1.38
CA TYR A 28 8.31 5.81 1.28
C TYR A 28 7.32 6.26 2.38
N ILE A 29 6.86 5.32 3.20
CA ILE A 29 5.98 5.57 4.35
C ILE A 29 6.26 4.51 5.41
N HIS A 30 6.34 4.92 6.66
CA HIS A 30 6.57 4.01 7.78
C HIS A 30 5.27 3.45 8.35
N ILE A 31 5.36 2.27 8.97
CA ILE A 31 4.20 1.62 9.57
C ILE A 31 3.55 2.43 10.69
N ASN A 32 4.34 3.23 11.43
CA ASN A 32 3.81 4.10 12.48
C ASN A 32 2.97 5.25 11.90
N GLU A 33 3.29 5.73 10.70
CA GLU A 33 2.46 6.74 9.99
C GLU A 33 1.15 6.11 9.51
N ILE A 34 1.18 4.85 9.06
CA ILE A 34 -0.01 4.12 8.61
C ILE A 34 -0.94 3.80 9.79
N ALA A 35 -0.38 3.51 10.96
CA ALA A 35 -1.11 3.10 12.15
C ALA A 35 -1.71 4.27 12.95
N ASP A 36 -1.43 5.52 12.56
CA ASP A 36 -1.99 6.70 13.23
C ASP A 36 -3.46 6.89 12.83
N GLU A 37 -4.38 6.52 13.71
CA GLU A 37 -5.83 6.63 13.50
C GLU A 37 -6.35 8.08 13.44
N GLN A 38 -5.56 9.06 13.91
CA GLN A 38 -5.92 10.48 13.82
C GLN A 38 -5.60 11.05 12.44
N LEU A 39 -4.62 10.45 11.75
CA LEU A 39 -4.19 10.88 10.42
C LEU A 39 -4.79 10.01 9.32
N ILE A 40 -4.92 8.70 9.53
CA ILE A 40 -5.31 7.73 8.50
C ILE A 40 -6.69 7.18 8.79
N GLY A 41 -7.61 7.37 7.84
CA GLY A 41 -8.95 6.83 7.91
C GLY A 41 -8.97 5.31 7.76
N ASN A 42 -9.94 4.66 8.40
CA ASN A 42 -10.13 3.20 8.36
C ASN A 42 -10.21 2.63 6.93
N PHE A 43 -10.76 3.39 5.97
CA PHE A 43 -10.77 2.97 4.56
C PHE A 43 -9.36 2.90 3.97
N ALA A 44 -8.56 3.97 4.12
CA ALA A 44 -7.20 4.01 3.61
C ALA A 44 -6.32 2.96 4.30
N PHE A 45 -6.44 2.81 5.62
CA PHE A 45 -5.75 1.77 6.39
C PHE A 45 -6.03 0.36 5.83
N ARG A 46 -7.31 0.00 5.63
CA ARG A 46 -7.69 -1.31 5.08
C ARG A 46 -7.18 -1.52 3.66
N ALA A 47 -7.28 -0.49 2.81
CA ALA A 47 -6.76 -0.55 1.45
C ALA A 47 -5.25 -0.78 1.42
N ILE A 48 -4.49 -0.13 2.31
CA ILE A 48 -3.05 -0.32 2.45
C ILE A 48 -2.72 -1.76 2.85
N ILE A 49 -3.37 -2.31 3.89
CA ILE A 49 -3.13 -3.68 4.35
C ILE A 49 -3.46 -4.70 3.25
N HIS A 50 -4.61 -4.58 2.59
CA HIS A 50 -4.99 -5.47 1.49
C HIS A 50 -4.00 -5.39 0.33
N SER A 51 -3.54 -4.19 -0.03
CA SER A 51 -2.57 -3.98 -1.11
C SER A 51 -1.23 -4.65 -0.80
N ILE A 52 -0.74 -4.54 0.44
CA ILE A 52 0.49 -5.21 0.89
C ILE A 52 0.34 -6.73 0.84
N LEU A 53 -0.79 -7.26 1.31
CA LEU A 53 -1.06 -8.70 1.28
C LEU A 53 -1.11 -9.24 -0.15
N ILE A 54 -1.76 -8.52 -1.08
CA ILE A 54 -1.79 -8.87 -2.50
C ILE A 54 -0.39 -8.78 -3.11
N ALA A 55 0.37 -7.71 -2.86
CA ALA A 55 1.70 -7.54 -3.41
C ALA A 55 2.67 -8.66 -2.96
N ARG A 56 2.55 -9.12 -1.72
CA ARG A 56 3.43 -10.18 -1.17
C ARG A 56 3.02 -11.59 -1.59
N ASN A 57 1.72 -11.85 -1.70
CA ASN A 57 1.21 -13.22 -1.87
C ASN A 57 0.53 -13.46 -3.22
N GLY A 58 0.20 -12.42 -3.98
CA GLY A 58 -0.60 -12.51 -5.20
C GLY A 58 0.00 -13.44 -6.23
N ASN A 59 1.31 -13.34 -6.48
CA ASN A 59 2.00 -14.25 -7.40
C ASN A 59 1.95 -15.71 -6.94
N HIS A 60 2.15 -15.99 -5.65
CA HIS A 60 2.05 -17.36 -5.14
C HIS A 60 0.62 -17.91 -5.27
N LEU A 61 -0.39 -17.08 -5.05
CA LEU A 61 -1.79 -17.49 -5.19
C LEU A 61 -2.14 -17.78 -6.67
N ILE A 62 -1.66 -16.97 -7.61
CA ILE A 62 -1.88 -17.20 -9.03
C ILE A 62 -1.16 -18.48 -9.49
N MET A 63 0.13 -18.61 -9.17
CA MET A 63 0.94 -19.77 -9.60
C MET A 63 0.47 -21.09 -8.99
N ARG A 64 -0.03 -21.10 -7.74
CA ARG A 64 -0.59 -22.33 -7.12
C ARG A 64 -1.85 -22.82 -7.84
N ASN A 65 -2.72 -21.90 -8.26
CA ASN A 65 -3.92 -22.28 -9.00
C ASN A 65 -3.59 -22.81 -10.40
N GLU A 66 -2.50 -22.37 -11.03
CA GLU A 66 -2.05 -22.90 -12.33
C GLU A 66 -1.43 -24.31 -12.24
N SER A 67 -0.82 -24.67 -11.11
CA SER A 67 -0.26 -26.01 -10.86
C SER A 67 -1.30 -27.08 -10.47
N ASP A 68 -2.52 -26.65 -10.15
CA ASP A 68 -3.64 -27.53 -9.77
C ASP A 68 -4.48 -27.99 -10.99
N PHE A 69 -4.05 -27.68 -12.23
CA PHE A 69 -4.66 -28.11 -13.50
C PHE A 69 -3.74 -29.03 -14.32
#